data_AF-A0A410G0N1-F1
#
_entry.id   AF-A0A410G0N1-F1
#
_cell.length_a   1.000
_cell.length_b   1.000
_cell.length_c   1.000
_cell.angle_alpha   90.00
_cell.angle_beta   90.00
_cell.angle_gamma   90.00
#
_symmetry.space_group_name_H-M   'P 1'
#
loop_
_entity.id
_entity.type
_entity.pdbx_description
1 polymer ?
#
loop_
_entity_poly.entity_id
_entity_poly.type
_entity_poly.pdbx_seq_one_letter_code
_entity_poly.pdbx_strand_id
1 'polypeptide(L)'
;MRILLKILLVLSSIYSFGQDDFERHFEKLETADTLTDSKVIAYYQSKSQFKNDDFFIYDGTLINRLLDNSFLFKKNKAGFIIYKLPFQNSTEIVFSKNENYLLKKVEYRSSARQIRGTSKEQIIIDLNNLSYIGLFTYNSVQSWEFDDEENMIVYNSACKSLMNIEDDFLTVHTLCYENDNFRNECEECISTGIYVIKGDILRKVKSYSERNLSMNDIEWIDSFCLGMSIDEFLRTNDKEVQEIPLFAYGYDSEEMGYEIINNDLRQYFLVVKEKEIVSVFVMSPEIDIHGINTSWTINEILKRYPDLKLHIDLITHWEYVFLKDQSLRLIFKTDSSNRIGIYGNDFEEGSIGLKEENKTIDLIQVVGKGSN
;
A
#
# COMPACT_ATOMS: atom_id res chain seq x y z
N MET A 1 -10.24 29.90 39.65
CA MET A 1 -10.58 28.66 38.92
C MET A 1 -11.01 29.02 37.49
N ARG A 2 -10.07 29.53 36.68
CA ARG A 2 -10.22 29.81 35.25
C ARG A 2 -9.56 28.64 34.51
N ILE A 3 -10.22 27.49 34.62
CA ILE A 3 -9.73 26.18 34.24
C ILE A 3 -10.45 25.80 32.93
N LEU A 4 -9.64 25.41 31.94
CA LEU A 4 -9.98 24.55 30.80
C LEU A 4 -11.29 24.88 30.05
N LEU A 5 -11.27 25.93 29.25
CA LEU A 5 -12.20 26.06 28.12
C LEU A 5 -11.46 26.63 26.88
N LYS A 6 -10.31 26.02 26.56
CA LYS A 6 -9.50 26.35 25.37
C LYS A 6 -8.93 25.12 24.64
N ILE A 7 -9.43 23.92 24.95
CA ILE A 7 -9.10 22.69 24.21
C ILE A 7 -10.37 21.87 24.06
N LEU A 8 -11.29 22.32 23.22
CA LEU A 8 -12.34 21.52 22.60
C LEU A 8 -12.98 22.39 21.51
N LEU A 9 -13.16 21.83 20.31
CA LEU A 9 -13.71 22.45 19.08
C LEU A 9 -12.72 23.18 18.16
N VAL A 10 -11.65 22.46 17.79
CA VAL A 10 -11.28 22.30 16.37
C VAL A 10 -11.22 20.79 16.12
N LEU A 11 -12.38 20.14 16.21
CA LEU A 11 -12.59 18.82 15.62
C LEU A 11 -13.14 19.09 14.22
N SER A 12 -12.27 19.61 13.34
CA SER A 12 -12.48 19.41 11.91
C SER A 12 -12.44 17.91 11.70
N SER A 13 -13.51 17.35 11.16
CA SER A 13 -13.57 16.01 10.60
C SER A 13 -12.43 15.85 9.60
N ILE A 14 -11.32 15.26 10.07
CA ILE A 14 -10.21 14.85 9.22
C ILE A 14 -10.69 13.56 8.57
N TYR A 15 -11.31 13.70 7.41
CA TYR A 15 -11.46 12.57 6.52
C TYR A 15 -10.09 12.30 5.89
N SER A 16 -9.62 11.06 5.89
CA SER A 16 -8.35 10.65 5.30
C SER A 16 -8.62 9.87 4.02
N PHE A 17 -8.67 10.57 2.90
CA PHE A 17 -8.71 9.96 1.58
C PHE A 17 -7.41 10.31 0.84
N GLY A 18 -6.98 9.42 -0.05
CA GLY A 18 -5.74 9.56 -0.79
C GLY A 18 -5.68 8.56 -1.92
N GLN A 19 -4.69 8.68 -2.81
CA GLN A 19 -4.30 7.60 -3.70
C GLN A 19 -3.98 6.37 -2.85
N ASP A 20 -4.92 5.43 -2.79
CA ASP A 20 -4.87 4.27 -1.91
C ASP A 20 -4.05 3.11 -2.45
N ASP A 21 -3.19 3.36 -3.45
CA ASP A 21 -2.22 2.35 -3.91
C ASP A 21 -1.44 1.82 -2.70
N PHE A 22 -1.57 0.52 -2.46
CA PHE A 22 -0.91 -0.19 -1.37
C PHE A 22 0.55 -0.45 -1.69
N GLU A 23 0.90 -0.47 -2.98
CA GLU A 23 2.25 -0.62 -3.47
C GLU A 23 2.58 0.37 -4.60
N ARG A 24 3.78 0.93 -4.56
CA ARG A 24 4.33 1.75 -5.64
C ARG A 24 5.77 1.40 -5.89
N HIS A 25 6.20 1.52 -7.14
CA HIS A 25 7.57 1.23 -7.54
C HIS A 25 8.38 2.51 -7.71
N PHE A 26 9.65 2.45 -7.32
CA PHE A 26 10.64 3.44 -7.64
C PHE A 26 11.09 3.24 -9.10
N GLU A 27 11.18 4.34 -9.84
CA GLU A 27 11.77 4.37 -11.17
C GLU A 27 13.30 4.48 -11.08
N LYS A 28 14.04 3.82 -11.97
CA LYS A 28 15.50 3.93 -12.01
C LYS A 28 15.92 5.29 -12.53
N LEU A 29 16.94 5.88 -11.89
CA LEU A 29 17.56 7.10 -12.40
C LEU A 29 18.27 6.84 -13.72
N GLU A 30 18.00 7.68 -14.71
CA GLU A 30 18.65 7.59 -16.01
C GLU A 30 20.11 8.05 -15.91
N THR A 31 21.03 7.22 -16.40
CA THR A 31 22.43 7.62 -16.54
C THR A 31 22.54 8.62 -17.70
N ALA A 32 22.94 9.85 -17.36
CA ALA A 32 23.17 10.89 -18.33
C ALA A 32 24.56 10.75 -18.98
N ASP A 33 25.60 10.49 -18.19
CA ASP A 33 27.00 10.51 -18.66
C ASP A 33 27.98 9.89 -17.64
N THR A 34 29.27 9.85 -17.96
CA THR A 34 30.37 9.50 -17.04
C THR A 34 31.51 10.50 -17.17
N LEU A 35 32.05 10.97 -16.04
CA LEU A 35 33.09 11.99 -15.98
C LEU A 35 34.32 11.49 -15.24
N THR A 36 35.48 11.56 -15.90
CA THR A 36 36.78 11.13 -15.35
C THR A 36 37.80 12.27 -15.24
N ASP A 37 37.57 13.41 -15.92
CA ASP A 37 38.47 14.57 -15.87
C ASP A 37 38.35 15.30 -14.54
N SER A 38 39.43 15.21 -13.73
CA SER A 38 39.53 15.85 -12.41
C SER A 38 39.26 17.36 -12.40
N LYS A 39 39.62 18.10 -13.46
CA LYS A 39 39.39 19.55 -13.52
C LYS A 39 37.91 19.86 -13.74
N VAL A 40 37.25 19.08 -14.59
CA VAL A 40 35.81 19.23 -14.85
C VAL A 40 35.01 18.81 -13.61
N ILE A 41 35.42 17.73 -12.93
CA ILE A 41 34.82 17.29 -11.66
C ILE A 41 34.95 18.40 -10.61
N ALA A 42 36.15 18.95 -10.42
CA ALA A 42 36.38 20.03 -9.45
C ALA A 42 35.54 21.27 -9.76
N TYR A 43 35.35 21.60 -11.04
CA TYR A 43 34.45 22.67 -11.46
C TYR A 43 33.01 22.43 -10.98
N TYR A 44 32.42 21.27 -11.27
CA TYR A 44 31.04 20.99 -10.82
C TYR A 44 30.92 20.90 -9.29
N GLN A 45 31.88 20.27 -8.60
CA GLN A 45 31.92 20.21 -7.13
C GLN A 45 32.09 21.58 -6.46
N SER A 46 32.69 22.56 -7.15
CA SER A 46 32.78 23.93 -6.64
C SER A 46 31.46 24.69 -6.75
N LYS A 47 30.56 24.25 -7.64
CA LYS A 47 29.24 24.84 -7.89
C LYS A 47 28.07 24.03 -7.32
N SER A 48 28.35 22.83 -6.80
CA SER A 48 27.35 21.94 -6.24
C SER A 48 26.76 22.54 -4.97
N GLN A 49 25.43 22.55 -4.87
CA GLN A 49 24.73 22.98 -3.66
C GLN A 49 24.90 21.96 -2.52
N PHE A 50 25.07 20.69 -2.88
CA PHE A 50 25.28 19.60 -1.94
C PHE A 50 26.43 18.70 -2.38
N LYS A 51 27.24 18.24 -1.43
CA LYS A 51 28.30 17.26 -1.66
C LYS A 51 28.68 16.52 -0.39
N ASN A 52 29.01 15.25 -0.55
CA ASN A 52 29.77 14.45 0.41
C ASN A 52 30.88 13.69 -0.34
N ASP A 53 31.51 12.73 0.33
CA ASP A 53 32.65 11.98 -0.24
C ASP A 53 32.26 11.06 -1.41
N ASP A 54 30.99 10.68 -1.49
CA ASP A 54 30.47 9.69 -2.43
C ASP A 54 29.62 10.29 -3.55
N PHE A 55 29.01 11.46 -3.34
CA PHE A 55 28.23 12.12 -4.38
C PHE A 55 28.14 13.63 -4.19
N PHE A 56 27.72 14.31 -5.26
CA PHE A 56 27.34 15.71 -5.20
C PHE A 56 26.19 16.00 -6.17
N ILE A 57 25.49 17.11 -5.94
CA ILE A 57 24.35 17.54 -6.74
C ILE A 57 24.65 18.89 -7.36
N TYR A 58 24.49 18.93 -8.67
CA TYR A 58 24.72 20.13 -9.47
C TYR A 58 23.43 20.50 -10.21
N ASP A 59 22.97 21.72 -9.96
CA ASP A 59 21.85 22.32 -10.65
C ASP A 59 22.38 23.27 -11.72
N GLY A 60 22.10 22.98 -12.98
CA GLY A 60 22.48 23.82 -14.10
C GLY A 60 22.78 23.02 -15.36
N THR A 61 23.36 23.69 -16.35
CA THR A 61 23.68 23.05 -17.62
C THR A 61 25.00 22.28 -17.52
N LEU A 62 25.02 21.04 -18.01
CA LEU A 62 26.29 20.33 -18.27
C LEU A 62 26.99 20.98 -19.47
N ILE A 63 28.30 21.19 -19.36
CA ILE A 63 29.17 21.63 -20.46
C ILE A 63 28.92 20.67 -21.63
N ASN A 64 28.37 21.19 -22.74
CA ASN A 64 27.96 20.49 -23.97
C ASN A 64 26.52 19.96 -24.08
N ARG A 65 25.60 20.29 -23.15
CA ARG A 65 24.16 20.01 -23.32
C ARG A 65 23.36 21.31 -23.27
N LEU A 66 22.21 21.36 -23.95
CA LEU A 66 21.33 22.55 -24.01
C LEU A 66 20.13 22.46 -23.03
N LEU A 67 20.15 21.51 -22.09
CA LEU A 67 19.03 21.28 -21.17
C LEU A 67 19.47 21.53 -19.73
N ASP A 68 18.87 22.54 -19.11
CA ASP A 68 18.98 22.79 -17.67
C ASP A 68 18.26 21.67 -16.92
N ASN A 69 19.00 20.94 -16.08
CA ASN A 69 18.47 19.92 -15.20
C ASN A 69 19.24 19.92 -13.88
N SER A 70 18.70 19.18 -12.91
CA SER A 70 19.42 18.80 -11.70
C SER A 70 20.12 17.46 -11.94
N PHE A 71 21.38 17.34 -11.54
CA PHE A 71 22.19 16.14 -11.79
C PHE A 71 22.79 15.60 -10.49
N LEU A 72 22.68 14.28 -10.30
CA LEU A 72 23.37 13.56 -9.24
C LEU A 72 24.67 12.97 -9.80
N PHE A 73 25.80 13.37 -9.25
CA PHE A 73 27.11 12.83 -9.58
C PHE A 73 27.49 11.81 -8.51
N LYS A 74 27.44 10.51 -8.82
CA LYS A 74 27.82 9.44 -7.90
C LYS A 74 29.22 8.95 -8.23
N LYS A 75 30.11 8.95 -7.24
CA LYS A 75 31.49 8.51 -7.37
C LYS A 75 31.53 7.01 -7.68
N ASN A 76 32.43 6.64 -8.59
CA ASN A 76 32.79 5.25 -8.86
C ASN A 76 34.32 5.10 -8.84
N LYS A 77 34.84 3.91 -9.14
CA LYS A 77 36.30 3.64 -9.11
C LYS A 77 37.11 4.48 -10.11
N ALA A 78 36.51 4.94 -11.19
CA ALA A 78 37.18 5.61 -12.31
C ALA A 78 36.90 7.12 -12.40
N GLY A 79 35.95 7.64 -11.62
CA GLY A 79 35.44 9.00 -11.73
C GLY A 79 34.03 9.12 -11.13
N PHE A 80 33.12 9.77 -11.85
CA PHE A 80 31.72 9.95 -11.45
C PHE A 80 30.78 9.49 -12.55
N ILE A 81 29.72 8.77 -12.18
CA ILE A 81 28.56 8.54 -13.04
C ILE A 81 27.57 9.67 -12.78
N ILE A 82 27.03 10.23 -13.85
CA ILE A 82 26.10 11.36 -13.80
C ILE A 82 24.70 10.82 -14.06
N TYR A 83 23.79 11.05 -13.12
CA TYR A 83 22.38 10.69 -13.23
C TYR A 83 21.55 11.94 -13.42
N LYS A 84 20.58 11.87 -14.33
CA LYS A 84 19.58 12.91 -14.50
C LYS A 84 18.55 12.77 -13.39
N LEU A 85 18.28 13.85 -12.65
CA LEU A 85 17.21 13.87 -11.67
C LEU A 85 15.88 14.23 -12.37
N PRO A 86 14.73 13.72 -11.88
CA PRO A 86 13.42 13.87 -12.52
C PRO A 86 12.80 15.28 -12.36
N PHE A 87 13.62 16.31 -12.09
CA PHE A 87 13.16 17.67 -11.85
C PHE A 87 14.18 18.73 -12.29
N GLN A 88 13.66 19.92 -12.60
CA GLN A 88 14.42 21.11 -13.00
C GLN A 88 14.35 22.18 -11.92
N ASN A 89 15.37 23.04 -11.85
CA ASN A 89 15.46 24.26 -11.03
C ASN A 89 15.12 24.09 -9.54
N SER A 90 16.13 24.15 -8.67
CA SER A 90 15.95 23.87 -7.25
C SER A 90 15.33 25.02 -6.43
N THR A 91 14.13 24.78 -5.90
CA THR A 91 13.70 25.29 -4.59
C THR A 91 13.78 24.17 -3.53
N GLU A 92 14.83 24.22 -2.70
CA GLU A 92 15.07 23.39 -1.49
C GLU A 92 15.18 21.86 -1.70
N ILE A 93 16.35 21.33 -1.35
CA ILE A 93 16.67 19.90 -1.28
C ILE A 93 16.95 19.58 0.19
N VAL A 94 16.34 18.53 0.73
CA VAL A 94 16.50 18.11 2.14
C VAL A 94 16.87 16.63 2.19
N PHE A 95 17.75 16.25 3.12
CA PHE A 95 18.12 14.84 3.34
C PHE A 95 17.20 14.20 4.39
N SER A 96 16.95 12.90 4.25
CA SER A 96 16.43 12.11 5.36
C SER A 96 17.43 12.07 6.52
N LYS A 97 16.94 11.76 7.72
CA LYS A 97 17.75 11.70 8.95
C LYS A 97 18.95 10.74 8.84
N ASN A 98 18.81 9.66 8.08
CA ASN A 98 19.86 8.66 7.83
C ASN A 98 20.69 8.93 6.55
N GLU A 99 20.43 10.05 5.85
CA GLU A 99 21.08 10.44 4.60
C GLU A 99 21.00 9.42 3.44
N ASN A 100 20.18 8.37 3.58
CA ASN A 100 19.93 7.39 2.51
C ASN A 100 19.02 7.95 1.41
N TYR A 101 18.18 8.93 1.77
CA TYR A 101 17.20 9.50 0.87
C TYR A 101 17.39 11.00 0.69
N LEU A 102 17.22 11.44 -0.55
CA LEU A 102 17.06 12.85 -0.87
C LEU A 102 15.59 13.16 -1.10
N LEU A 103 15.12 14.25 -0.50
CA LEU A 103 13.76 14.73 -0.61
C LEU A 103 13.74 16.05 -1.36
N LYS A 104 12.89 16.11 -2.38
CA LYS A 104 12.69 17.30 -3.20
C LYS A 104 11.21 17.60 -3.29
N LYS A 105 10.83 18.87 -3.10
CA LYS A 105 9.46 19.33 -3.37
C LYS A 105 9.39 20.02 -4.72
N VAL A 106 8.40 19.65 -5.51
CA VAL A 106 8.06 20.27 -6.80
C VAL A 106 6.63 20.80 -6.70
N GLU A 107 6.41 22.01 -7.19
CA GLU A 107 5.08 22.64 -7.23
C GLU A 107 4.66 22.86 -8.68
N TYR A 108 3.49 22.34 -9.01
CA TYR A 108 2.84 22.50 -10.30
C TYR A 108 1.66 23.44 -10.13
N ARG A 109 1.53 24.40 -11.04
CA ARG A 109 0.37 25.29 -11.09
C ARG A 109 -0.28 25.15 -12.45
N SER A 110 -1.58 24.93 -12.46
CA SER A 110 -2.37 24.86 -13.67
C SER A 110 -3.50 25.89 -13.60
N SER A 111 -3.84 26.44 -14.75
CA SER A 111 -5.02 27.28 -14.91
C SER A 111 -5.60 26.99 -16.28
N ALA A 112 -6.86 26.58 -16.30
CA ALA A 112 -7.59 26.29 -17.52
C ALA A 112 -9.02 26.77 -17.33
N ARG A 113 -9.45 27.78 -18.11
CA ARG A 113 -10.77 28.43 -17.99
C ARG A 113 -11.22 28.52 -16.52
N GLN A 114 -12.39 27.95 -16.22
CA GLN A 114 -13.09 27.91 -14.96
C GLN A 114 -12.43 27.06 -13.86
N ILE A 115 -11.15 26.69 -14.01
CA ILE A 115 -10.42 25.81 -13.11
C ILE A 115 -9.02 26.38 -12.85
N ARG A 116 -8.61 26.37 -11.59
CA ARG A 116 -7.27 26.69 -11.13
C ARG A 116 -6.79 25.60 -10.18
N GLY A 117 -5.64 25.02 -10.49
CA GLY A 117 -5.03 23.94 -9.72
C GLY A 117 -3.68 24.35 -9.15
N THR A 118 -3.35 23.81 -7.98
CA THR A 118 -1.97 23.77 -7.48
C THR A 118 -1.72 22.41 -6.89
N SER A 119 -0.68 21.73 -7.36
CA SER A 119 -0.29 20.41 -6.89
C SER A 119 1.15 20.47 -6.41
N LYS A 120 1.48 19.75 -5.34
CA LYS A 120 2.86 19.58 -4.89
C LYS A 120 3.18 18.11 -4.82
N GLU A 121 4.31 17.78 -5.41
CA GLU A 121 4.89 16.45 -5.37
C GLU A 121 6.14 16.49 -4.49
N GLN A 122 6.30 15.48 -3.64
CA GLN A 122 7.55 15.20 -2.97
C GLN A 122 8.20 14.00 -3.64
N ILE A 123 9.36 14.25 -4.24
CA ILE A 123 10.20 13.25 -4.88
C ILE A 123 11.17 12.73 -3.84
N ILE A 124 11.16 11.41 -3.65
CA ILE A 124 12.09 10.68 -2.79
C ILE A 124 13.09 9.99 -3.72
N ILE A 125 14.38 10.28 -3.57
CA ILE A 125 15.45 9.59 -4.30
C ILE A 125 16.19 8.68 -3.32
N ASP A 126 16.24 7.39 -3.64
CA ASP A 126 17.08 6.41 -2.96
C ASP A 126 18.50 6.45 -3.53
N LEU A 127 19.45 6.88 -2.71
CA LEU A 127 20.85 7.07 -3.11
C LEU A 127 21.65 5.75 -3.19
N ASN A 128 21.12 4.68 -2.60
CA ASN A 128 21.73 3.35 -2.62
C ASN A 128 21.29 2.58 -3.86
N ASN A 129 19.98 2.61 -4.15
CA ASN A 129 19.38 1.91 -5.30
C ASN A 129 19.36 2.73 -6.59
N LEU A 130 19.72 4.02 -6.51
CA LEU A 130 19.75 4.99 -7.60
C LEU A 130 18.42 5.02 -8.35
N SER A 131 17.36 5.19 -7.56
CA SER A 131 15.97 5.18 -8.02
C SER A 131 15.19 6.30 -7.33
N TYR A 132 14.02 6.62 -7.84
CA TYR A 132 13.18 7.68 -7.29
C TYR A 132 11.70 7.31 -7.32
N ILE A 133 10.92 7.94 -6.46
CA ILE A 133 9.45 7.89 -6.50
C ILE A 133 8.89 9.29 -6.26
N GLY A 134 7.88 9.64 -7.04
CA GLY A 134 7.12 10.87 -6.91
C GLY A 134 5.82 10.64 -6.13
N LEU A 135 5.59 11.41 -5.07
CA LEU A 135 4.40 11.30 -4.23
C LEU A 135 3.68 12.65 -4.15
N PHE A 136 2.42 12.70 -4.57
CA PHE A 136 1.61 13.90 -4.39
C PHE A 136 1.31 14.14 -2.91
N THR A 137 1.75 15.29 -2.41
CA THR A 137 1.63 15.69 -0.99
C THR A 137 0.74 16.90 -0.80
N TYR A 138 0.33 17.54 -1.88
CA TYR A 138 -0.65 18.60 -1.83
C TYR A 138 -1.38 18.63 -3.15
N ASN A 139 -2.67 18.81 -3.08
CA ASN A 139 -3.46 19.20 -4.23
C ASN A 139 -4.47 20.24 -3.77
N SER A 140 -4.71 21.25 -4.58
CA SER A 140 -5.84 22.15 -4.42
C SER A 140 -6.42 22.46 -5.78
N VAL A 141 -7.71 22.24 -5.93
CA VAL A 141 -8.48 22.61 -7.10
C VAL A 141 -9.52 23.62 -6.69
N GLN A 142 -9.54 24.74 -7.40
CA GLN A 142 -10.62 25.69 -7.38
C GLN A 142 -11.30 25.65 -8.74
N SER A 143 -12.59 25.35 -8.78
CA SER A 143 -13.41 25.49 -9.98
C SER A 143 -14.55 26.47 -9.76
N TRP A 144 -15.07 27.06 -10.83
CA TRP A 144 -16.26 27.90 -10.73
C TRP A 144 -17.18 27.72 -11.92
N GLU A 145 -18.47 27.70 -11.66
CA GLU A 145 -19.51 27.64 -12.69
C GLU A 145 -20.51 28.79 -12.49
N PHE A 146 -21.34 29.02 -13.49
CA PHE A 146 -22.44 29.97 -13.38
C PHE A 146 -23.74 29.19 -13.28
N ASP A 147 -24.59 29.52 -12.30
CA ASP A 147 -25.93 28.96 -12.21
C ASP A 147 -26.87 29.53 -13.29
N ASP A 148 -28.13 29.09 -13.30
CA ASP A 148 -29.16 29.54 -14.24
C ASP A 148 -29.48 31.05 -14.12
N GLU A 149 -29.09 31.69 -13.01
CA GLU A 149 -29.25 33.12 -12.74
C GLU A 149 -27.96 33.93 -13.01
N GLU A 150 -26.96 33.30 -13.64
CA GLU A 150 -25.62 33.87 -13.88
C GLU A 150 -24.84 34.21 -12.59
N ASN A 151 -25.17 33.60 -11.46
CA ASN A 151 -24.36 33.70 -10.24
C ASN A 151 -23.19 32.73 -10.30
N MET A 152 -22.00 33.19 -9.91
CA MET A 152 -20.81 32.36 -9.86
C MET A 152 -20.80 31.48 -8.60
N ILE A 153 -20.81 30.16 -8.78
CA ILE A 153 -20.60 29.17 -7.73
C ILE A 153 -19.12 28.77 -7.75
N VAL A 154 -18.45 28.81 -6.60
CA VAL A 154 -17.04 28.43 -6.46
C VAL A 154 -16.92 27.15 -5.64
N TYR A 155 -16.22 26.17 -6.20
CA TYR A 155 -15.89 24.92 -5.55
C TYR A 155 -14.40 24.91 -5.20
N ASN A 156 -14.08 24.51 -3.98
CA ASN A 156 -12.70 24.32 -3.55
C ASN A 156 -12.55 22.94 -2.94
N SER A 157 -11.53 22.21 -3.39
CA SER A 157 -11.05 20.98 -2.78
C SER A 157 -9.56 21.16 -2.51
N ALA A 158 -9.09 20.69 -1.36
CA ALA A 158 -7.66 20.56 -1.13
C ALA A 158 -7.32 19.36 -0.25
N CYS A 159 -6.22 18.69 -0.58
CA CYS A 159 -5.60 17.68 0.25
C CYS A 159 -4.16 18.10 0.59
N LYS A 160 -3.67 17.68 1.76
CA LYS A 160 -2.30 17.93 2.19
C LYS A 160 -1.76 16.76 3.01
N SER A 161 -0.71 16.13 2.51
CA SER A 161 0.05 15.10 3.22
C SER A 161 1.29 15.69 3.88
N LEU A 162 1.47 15.36 5.15
CA LEU A 162 2.72 15.55 5.88
C LEU A 162 3.45 14.20 5.91
N MET A 163 4.72 14.22 5.53
CA MET A 163 5.53 13.02 5.38
C MET A 163 6.79 13.11 6.23
N ASN A 164 7.14 12.00 6.88
CA ASN A 164 8.38 11.83 7.61
C ASN A 164 9.02 10.49 7.24
N ILE A 165 10.33 10.48 6.97
CA ILE A 165 11.08 9.25 6.69
C ILE A 165 12.08 9.01 7.81
N GLU A 166 11.98 7.84 8.44
CA GLU A 166 12.90 7.37 9.49
C GLU A 166 13.13 5.87 9.30
N ASP A 167 14.41 5.46 9.21
CA ASP A 167 14.84 4.06 9.10
C ASP A 167 14.06 3.23 8.07
N ASP A 168 13.95 3.78 6.85
CA ASP A 168 13.26 3.20 5.70
C ASP A 168 11.72 3.09 5.85
N PHE A 169 11.16 3.66 6.92
CA PHE A 169 9.72 3.86 7.08
C PHE A 169 9.31 5.28 6.71
N LEU A 170 8.33 5.39 5.82
CA LEU A 170 7.64 6.62 5.47
C LEU A 170 6.31 6.68 6.24
N THR A 171 6.20 7.61 7.19
CA THR A 171 4.93 7.91 7.87
C THR A 171 4.24 9.07 7.17
N VAL A 172 2.97 8.87 6.82
CA VAL A 172 2.14 9.84 6.08
C VAL A 172 0.91 10.19 6.91
N HIS A 173 0.67 11.49 7.05
CA HIS A 173 -0.56 12.04 7.61
C HIS A 173 -1.21 12.98 6.61
N THR A 174 -2.37 12.59 6.08
CA THR A 174 -3.10 13.34 5.07
C THR A 174 -4.31 14.03 5.68
N LEU A 175 -4.43 15.32 5.39
CA LEU A 175 -5.53 16.18 5.80
C LEU A 175 -6.32 16.61 4.57
N CYS A 176 -7.63 16.45 4.66
CA CYS A 176 -8.59 16.85 3.64
C CYS A 176 -9.35 18.10 4.04
N TYR A 177 -9.54 19.01 3.09
CA TYR A 177 -10.33 20.22 3.24
C TYR A 177 -11.36 20.27 2.12
N GLU A 178 -12.63 20.09 2.49
CA GLU A 178 -13.78 20.25 1.60
C GLU A 178 -14.67 21.38 2.14
N ASN A 179 -15.19 22.22 1.23
CA ASN A 179 -16.36 23.05 1.54
C ASN A 179 -17.62 22.24 1.24
N ASP A 180 -18.67 22.43 2.04
CA ASP A 180 -19.91 21.62 2.19
C ASP A 180 -20.65 21.14 0.91
N ASN A 181 -20.25 21.56 -0.29
CA ASN A 181 -20.91 21.27 -1.56
C ASN A 181 -20.16 20.26 -2.45
N PHE A 182 -19.01 19.74 -2.05
CA PHE A 182 -18.19 18.84 -2.89
C PHE A 182 -17.68 17.66 -2.07
N ARG A 183 -18.37 16.50 -2.17
CA ARG A 183 -17.91 15.20 -1.60
C ARG A 183 -16.88 14.54 -2.52
N ASN A 184 -15.84 15.26 -2.92
CA ASN A 184 -14.78 14.61 -3.67
C ASN A 184 -13.71 14.13 -2.70
N GLU A 185 -13.72 12.81 -2.53
CA GLU A 185 -12.65 11.99 -1.99
C GLU A 185 -11.27 12.61 -2.34
N CYS A 186 -10.38 12.74 -1.35
CA CYS A 186 -9.04 13.30 -1.50
C CYS A 186 -8.08 12.41 -2.29
N GLU A 187 -8.56 11.82 -3.38
CA GLU A 187 -7.90 10.80 -4.20
C GLU A 187 -6.56 11.24 -4.79
N GLU A 188 -6.17 12.52 -4.70
CA GLU A 188 -4.95 13.02 -5.34
C GLU A 188 -3.71 13.06 -4.44
N CYS A 189 -3.85 12.96 -3.10
CA CYS A 189 -2.69 12.93 -2.19
C CYS A 189 -2.36 11.50 -1.77
N ILE A 190 -1.11 11.18 -1.42
CA ILE A 190 -0.81 9.87 -0.79
C ILE A 190 -1.65 9.69 0.49
N SER A 191 -2.23 8.51 0.70
CA SER A 191 -3.12 8.30 1.85
C SER A 191 -2.39 8.18 3.19
N THR A 192 -3.13 8.40 4.28
CA THR A 192 -2.59 8.28 5.64
C THR A 192 -2.18 6.83 5.91
N GLY A 193 -0.98 6.64 6.47
CA GLY A 193 -0.47 5.32 6.79
C GLY A 193 1.01 5.28 7.13
N ILE A 194 1.50 4.06 7.33
CA ILE A 194 2.93 3.78 7.42
C ILE A 194 3.31 2.92 6.22
N TYR A 195 4.34 3.34 5.52
CA TYR A 195 4.90 2.67 4.37
C TYR A 195 6.32 2.23 4.67
N VAL A 196 6.74 1.09 4.13
CA VAL A 196 8.12 0.62 4.16
C VAL A 196 8.73 0.77 2.77
N ILE A 197 9.97 1.25 2.72
CA ILE A 197 10.79 1.29 1.52
C ILE A 197 11.67 0.04 1.54
N LYS A 198 11.48 -0.87 0.59
CA LYS A 198 12.28 -2.09 0.48
C LYS A 198 12.72 -2.29 -0.97
N GLY A 199 14.00 -2.06 -1.22
CA GLY A 199 14.53 -2.09 -2.59
C GLY A 199 13.94 -0.97 -3.43
N ASP A 200 13.27 -1.32 -4.52
CA ASP A 200 12.57 -0.40 -5.42
C ASP A 200 11.06 -0.33 -5.16
N ILE A 201 10.60 -0.74 -3.98
CA ILE A 201 9.18 -0.78 -3.64
C ILE A 201 8.90 0.10 -2.42
N LEU A 202 7.87 0.94 -2.52
CA LEU A 202 7.20 1.60 -1.41
C LEU A 202 5.89 0.87 -1.12
N ARG A 203 5.81 0.18 0.02
CA ARG A 203 4.67 -0.67 0.38
C ARG A 203 3.98 -0.17 1.65
N LYS A 204 2.66 0.02 1.62
CA LYS A 204 1.85 0.39 2.78
C LYS A 204 1.76 -0.79 3.73
N VAL A 205 2.26 -0.66 4.95
CA VAL A 205 2.24 -1.70 5.99
C VAL A 205 1.22 -1.43 7.09
N LYS A 206 0.80 -0.17 7.25
CA LYS A 206 -0.32 0.20 8.13
C LYS A 206 -1.27 1.18 7.47
N SER A 207 -2.57 0.97 7.66
CA SER A 207 -3.63 1.91 7.28
C SER A 207 -4.21 2.58 8.51
N TYR A 208 -4.66 3.82 8.36
CA TYR A 208 -5.37 4.52 9.43
C TYR A 208 -6.87 4.19 9.36
N SER A 209 -7.44 3.78 10.50
CA SER A 209 -8.88 3.58 10.64
C SER A 209 -9.50 4.75 11.37
N GLU A 210 -10.37 5.50 10.70
CA GLU A 210 -11.12 6.60 11.31
C GLU A 210 -12.06 6.10 12.42
N ARG A 211 -12.68 4.93 12.23
CA ARG A 211 -13.60 4.32 13.20
C ARG A 211 -12.92 4.10 14.55
N ASN A 212 -11.67 3.65 14.53
CA ASN A 212 -10.91 3.30 15.73
C ASN A 212 -9.89 4.37 16.15
N LEU A 213 -9.69 5.39 15.31
CA LEU A 213 -8.66 6.42 15.47
C LEU A 213 -7.26 5.81 15.69
N SER A 214 -6.95 4.73 14.97
CA SER A 214 -5.73 3.93 15.15
C SER A 214 -5.11 3.50 13.83
N MET A 215 -3.79 3.23 13.86
CA MET A 215 -3.11 2.54 12.77
C MET A 215 -3.33 1.03 12.91
N ASN A 216 -3.84 0.39 11.87
CA ASN A 216 -4.02 -1.05 11.78
C ASN A 216 -2.98 -1.65 10.85
N ASP A 217 -2.44 -2.81 11.20
CA ASP A 217 -1.54 -3.54 10.31
C ASP A 217 -2.31 -4.04 9.08
N ILE A 218 -1.68 -3.94 7.92
CA ILE A 218 -2.22 -4.46 6.66
C ILE A 218 -1.78 -5.91 6.50
N GLU A 219 -2.73 -6.80 6.26
CA GLU A 219 -2.46 -8.22 6.05
C GLU A 219 -2.10 -8.48 4.59
N TRP A 220 -0.81 -8.64 4.32
CA TRP A 220 -0.27 -8.90 3.00
C TRP A 220 -0.25 -10.40 2.71
N ILE A 221 -0.72 -10.75 1.52
CA ILE A 221 -0.76 -12.10 0.96
C ILE A 221 0.08 -12.04 -0.31
N ASP A 222 1.31 -12.53 -0.24
CA ASP A 222 2.26 -12.48 -1.36
C ASP A 222 2.53 -11.03 -1.84
N SER A 223 1.98 -10.65 -3.01
CA SER A 223 2.14 -9.33 -3.64
C SER A 223 0.93 -8.41 -3.50
N PHE A 224 -0.11 -8.80 -2.76
CA PHE A 224 -1.33 -8.01 -2.57
C PHE A 224 -1.81 -8.09 -1.12
N CYS A 225 -2.90 -7.40 -0.77
CA CYS A 225 -3.41 -7.40 0.60
C CYS A 225 -4.92 -7.21 0.66
N LEU A 226 -5.49 -7.46 1.84
CA LEU A 226 -6.88 -7.07 2.12
C LEU A 226 -7.04 -5.54 2.08
N GLY A 227 -8.16 -5.07 1.57
CA GLY A 227 -8.47 -3.66 1.35
C GLY A 227 -7.94 -3.10 0.02
N MET A 228 -7.06 -3.82 -0.67
CA MET A 228 -6.63 -3.45 -2.03
C MET A 228 -7.82 -3.51 -2.99
N SER A 229 -7.91 -2.55 -3.91
CA SER A 229 -8.94 -2.58 -4.94
C SER A 229 -8.69 -3.73 -5.91
N ILE A 230 -9.76 -4.32 -6.44
CA ILE A 230 -9.65 -5.37 -7.46
C ILE A 230 -8.97 -4.84 -8.73
N ASP A 231 -9.19 -3.58 -9.10
CA ASP A 231 -8.56 -2.96 -10.26
C ASP A 231 -7.04 -2.83 -10.08
N GLU A 232 -6.57 -2.43 -8.90
CA GLU A 232 -5.14 -2.38 -8.56
C GLU A 232 -4.50 -3.77 -8.59
N PHE A 233 -5.18 -4.77 -8.03
CA PHE A 233 -4.74 -6.16 -8.05
C PHE A 233 -4.61 -6.68 -9.49
N LEU A 234 -5.64 -6.49 -10.32
CA LEU A 234 -5.64 -6.96 -11.72
C LEU A 234 -4.60 -6.24 -12.58
N ARG A 235 -4.29 -4.97 -12.29
CA ARG A 235 -3.24 -4.21 -12.98
C ARG A 235 -1.83 -4.72 -12.67
N THR A 236 -1.62 -5.22 -11.46
CA THR A 236 -0.30 -5.66 -10.97
C THR A 236 -0.07 -7.16 -11.11
N ASN A 237 -1.13 -7.93 -11.40
CA ASN A 237 -1.09 -9.37 -11.50
C ASN A 237 -1.29 -9.83 -12.95
N ASP A 238 -0.33 -10.62 -13.46
CA ASP A 238 -0.33 -11.18 -14.81
C ASP A 238 -1.00 -12.56 -14.92
N LYS A 239 -1.52 -13.08 -13.80
CA LYS A 239 -2.16 -14.39 -13.70
C LYS A 239 -3.54 -14.41 -14.37
N GLU A 240 -3.98 -15.61 -14.75
CA GLU A 240 -5.32 -15.82 -15.27
C GLU A 240 -6.37 -15.62 -14.17
N VAL A 241 -7.50 -15.01 -14.54
CA VAL A 241 -8.58 -14.67 -13.62
C VAL A 241 -9.89 -15.25 -14.12
N GLN A 242 -10.59 -15.96 -13.24
CA GLN A 242 -11.90 -16.54 -13.52
C GLN A 242 -12.92 -16.07 -12.49
N GLU A 243 -14.08 -15.61 -12.94
CA GLU A 243 -15.19 -15.30 -12.03
C GLU A 243 -15.91 -16.58 -11.60
N ILE A 244 -16.07 -16.75 -10.29
CA ILE A 244 -16.72 -17.93 -9.69
C ILE A 244 -17.69 -17.47 -8.60
N PRO A 245 -18.90 -18.06 -8.51
CA PRO A 245 -19.85 -17.71 -7.45
C PRO A 245 -19.29 -17.94 -6.05
N LEU A 246 -19.58 -17.03 -5.11
CA LEU A 246 -19.11 -17.10 -3.73
C LEU A 246 -19.57 -18.39 -3.02
N PHE A 247 -20.73 -18.96 -3.37
CA PHE A 247 -21.20 -20.21 -2.78
C PHE A 247 -20.28 -21.40 -3.02
N ALA A 248 -19.46 -21.40 -4.08
CA ALA A 248 -18.45 -22.45 -4.31
C ALA A 248 -17.36 -22.46 -3.22
N TYR A 249 -17.25 -21.35 -2.48
CA TYR A 249 -16.31 -21.12 -1.39
C TYR A 249 -17.00 -20.97 -0.03
N GLY A 250 -18.28 -21.34 0.06
CA GLY A 250 -18.98 -21.48 1.33
C GLY A 250 -19.76 -20.26 1.81
N TYR A 251 -19.98 -19.27 0.94
CA TYR A 251 -20.88 -18.17 1.23
C TYR A 251 -22.32 -18.51 0.84
N ASP A 252 -23.29 -18.04 1.60
CA ASP A 252 -24.69 -18.05 1.18
C ASP A 252 -24.98 -16.85 0.28
N SER A 253 -24.39 -16.83 -0.92
CA SER A 253 -24.52 -15.73 -1.89
C SER A 253 -24.28 -16.21 -3.32
N GLU A 254 -25.07 -15.69 -4.26
CA GLU A 254 -24.89 -15.84 -5.71
C GLU A 254 -23.96 -14.80 -6.33
N GLU A 255 -23.43 -13.86 -5.53
CA GLU A 255 -22.42 -12.90 -5.99
C GLU A 255 -21.17 -13.63 -6.49
N MET A 256 -20.36 -12.95 -7.29
CA MET A 256 -19.14 -13.50 -7.87
C MET A 256 -17.91 -13.06 -7.08
N GLY A 257 -16.93 -13.95 -6.99
CA GLY A 257 -15.55 -13.63 -6.63
C GLY A 257 -14.60 -14.02 -7.77
N TYR A 258 -13.30 -13.92 -7.52
CA TYR A 258 -12.27 -14.11 -8.54
C TYR A 258 -11.30 -15.23 -8.15
N GLU A 259 -11.31 -16.34 -8.89
CA GLU A 259 -10.25 -17.34 -8.84
C GLU A 259 -9.04 -16.85 -9.63
N ILE A 260 -7.86 -16.96 -9.03
CA ILE A 260 -6.58 -16.57 -9.62
C ILE A 260 -5.78 -17.82 -9.92
N ILE A 261 -5.42 -18.01 -11.19
CA ILE A 261 -4.82 -19.23 -11.72
C ILE A 261 -3.43 -18.90 -12.27
N ASN A 262 -2.42 -19.68 -11.87
CA ASN A 262 -1.05 -19.57 -12.36
C ASN A 262 -0.60 -20.94 -12.86
N ASN A 263 -0.26 -21.05 -14.15
CA ASN A 263 0.14 -22.31 -14.79
C ASN A 263 -0.84 -23.47 -14.50
N ASP A 264 -2.14 -23.24 -14.75
CA ASP A 264 -3.24 -24.19 -14.47
C ASP A 264 -3.45 -24.56 -12.98
N LEU A 265 -2.72 -23.93 -12.06
CA LEU A 265 -2.87 -24.15 -10.62
C LEU A 265 -3.60 -22.96 -9.96
N ARG A 266 -4.70 -23.26 -9.27
CA ARG A 266 -5.44 -22.29 -8.46
C ARG A 266 -4.58 -21.82 -7.29
N GLN A 267 -4.35 -20.51 -7.23
CA GLN A 267 -3.55 -19.88 -6.19
C GLN A 267 -4.43 -19.32 -5.08
N TYR A 268 -5.39 -18.47 -5.48
CA TYR A 268 -6.24 -17.69 -4.59
C TYR A 268 -7.68 -17.68 -5.09
N PHE A 269 -8.64 -17.45 -4.19
CA PHE A 269 -9.96 -16.96 -4.50
C PHE A 269 -10.22 -15.68 -3.72
N LEU A 270 -10.56 -14.60 -4.42
CA LEU A 270 -10.78 -13.27 -3.87
C LEU A 270 -12.27 -13.01 -3.73
N VAL A 271 -12.68 -12.60 -2.52
CA VAL A 271 -14.01 -12.05 -2.27
C VAL A 271 -13.90 -10.55 -2.34
N VAL A 272 -14.66 -9.94 -3.25
CA VAL A 272 -14.63 -8.50 -3.51
C VAL A 272 -15.96 -7.90 -3.11
N LYS A 273 -15.92 -6.81 -2.35
CA LYS A 273 -17.10 -6.01 -2.00
C LYS A 273 -16.79 -4.55 -2.25
N GLU A 274 -17.69 -3.84 -2.93
CA GLU A 274 -17.50 -2.40 -3.23
C GLU A 274 -16.15 -2.13 -3.93
N LYS A 275 -15.70 -3.06 -4.79
CA LYS A 275 -14.41 -3.08 -5.49
C LYS A 275 -13.17 -3.35 -4.62
N GLU A 276 -13.31 -3.58 -3.32
CA GLU A 276 -12.20 -3.92 -2.43
C GLU A 276 -12.13 -5.42 -2.14
N ILE A 277 -10.91 -5.95 -2.03
CA ILE A 277 -10.67 -7.33 -1.60
C ILE A 277 -10.91 -7.41 -0.08
N VAL A 278 -11.99 -8.07 0.33
CA VAL A 278 -12.39 -8.15 1.75
C VAL A 278 -12.08 -9.49 2.41
N SER A 279 -11.86 -10.54 1.62
CA SER A 279 -11.46 -11.87 2.09
C SER A 279 -10.71 -12.61 0.98
N VAL A 280 -9.79 -13.48 1.36
CA VAL A 280 -8.97 -14.27 0.42
C VAL A 280 -8.92 -15.71 0.89
N PHE A 281 -9.13 -16.66 -0.02
CA PHE A 281 -8.90 -18.08 0.22
C PHE A 281 -7.65 -18.51 -0.53
N VAL A 282 -6.61 -18.87 0.20
CA VAL A 282 -5.38 -19.42 -0.35
C VAL A 282 -5.54 -20.92 -0.55
N MET A 283 -5.16 -21.38 -1.74
CA MET A 283 -5.29 -22.77 -2.19
C MET A 283 -3.93 -23.43 -2.46
N SER A 284 -2.96 -22.68 -2.98
CA SER A 284 -1.65 -23.24 -3.33
C SER A 284 -0.81 -23.55 -2.09
N PRO A 285 -0.15 -24.72 -2.04
CA PRO A 285 0.80 -25.04 -0.97
C PRO A 285 2.09 -24.22 -1.06
N GLU A 286 2.34 -23.53 -2.18
CA GLU A 286 3.50 -22.66 -2.38
C GLU A 286 3.37 -21.32 -1.63
N ILE A 287 2.15 -20.97 -1.22
CA ILE A 287 1.86 -19.70 -0.57
C ILE A 287 1.82 -19.94 0.94
N ASP A 288 2.75 -19.30 1.63
CA ASP A 288 2.85 -19.33 3.08
C ASP A 288 2.23 -18.06 3.69
N ILE A 289 1.35 -18.24 4.66
CA ILE A 289 0.80 -17.16 5.48
C ILE A 289 1.14 -17.45 6.93
N HIS A 290 1.99 -16.61 7.52
CA HIS A 290 2.48 -16.74 8.90
C HIS A 290 3.13 -18.10 9.22
N GLY A 291 3.80 -18.72 8.26
CA GLY A 291 4.43 -20.03 8.42
C GLY A 291 3.45 -21.20 8.33
N ILE A 292 2.29 -21.02 7.67
CA ILE A 292 1.26 -22.04 7.44
C ILE A 292 0.87 -21.99 5.95
N ASN A 293 0.75 -23.16 5.32
CA ASN A 293 0.26 -23.31 3.95
C ASN A 293 -0.65 -24.54 3.82
N THR A 294 -1.25 -24.77 2.66
CA THR A 294 -2.23 -25.84 2.47
C THR A 294 -1.64 -27.26 2.52
N SER A 295 -0.32 -27.43 2.57
CA SER A 295 0.31 -28.75 2.75
C SER A 295 0.30 -29.24 4.21
N TRP A 296 0.02 -28.35 5.17
CA TRP A 296 -0.03 -28.70 6.59
C TRP A 296 -1.22 -29.62 6.91
N THR A 297 -0.99 -30.57 7.79
CA THR A 297 -2.01 -31.49 8.33
C THR A 297 -2.67 -30.93 9.59
N ILE A 298 -3.88 -31.39 9.91
CA ILE A 298 -4.55 -31.07 11.17
C ILE A 298 -3.70 -31.43 12.40
N ASN A 299 -2.98 -32.57 12.36
CA ASN A 299 -2.10 -32.97 13.47
C ASN A 299 -0.93 -32.00 13.67
N GLU A 300 -0.31 -31.51 12.60
CA GLU A 300 0.74 -30.48 12.69
C GLU A 300 0.20 -29.17 13.25
N ILE A 301 -1.00 -28.75 12.83
CA ILE A 301 -1.67 -27.56 13.37
C ILE A 301 -1.94 -27.71 14.87
N LEU A 302 -2.57 -28.80 15.31
CA LEU A 302 -2.90 -28.99 16.72
C LEU A 302 -1.66 -29.24 17.59
N LYS A 303 -0.57 -29.79 17.05
CA LYS A 303 0.72 -29.84 17.77
C LYS A 303 1.31 -28.45 18.00
N ARG A 304 1.19 -27.57 17.00
CA ARG A 304 1.68 -26.17 17.10
C ARG A 304 0.76 -25.31 17.98
N TYR A 305 -0.54 -25.58 17.94
CA TYR A 305 -1.58 -24.83 18.64
C TYR A 305 -2.51 -25.79 19.42
N PRO A 306 -2.07 -26.29 20.58
CA PRO A 306 -2.73 -27.39 21.29
C PRO A 306 -4.11 -27.06 21.87
N ASP A 307 -4.43 -25.78 22.03
CA ASP A 307 -5.71 -25.34 22.59
C ASP A 307 -6.82 -25.20 21.53
N LEU A 308 -6.49 -25.38 20.25
CA LEU A 308 -7.45 -25.27 19.16
C LEU A 308 -8.34 -26.50 19.06
N LYS A 309 -9.56 -26.27 18.58
CA LYS A 309 -10.53 -27.32 18.27
C LYS A 309 -11.01 -27.19 16.84
N LEU A 310 -11.41 -28.33 16.28
CA LEU A 310 -12.06 -28.38 14.98
C LEU A 310 -13.55 -28.11 15.16
N HIS A 311 -14.12 -27.24 14.33
CA HIS A 311 -15.54 -26.88 14.35
C HIS A 311 -16.19 -27.27 13.04
N ILE A 312 -17.51 -27.47 13.05
CA ILE A 312 -18.31 -27.67 11.83
C ILE A 312 -18.94 -26.34 11.46
N ASP A 313 -18.78 -25.93 10.21
CA ASP A 313 -19.53 -24.84 9.61
C ASP A 313 -20.95 -25.33 9.28
N LEU A 314 -21.98 -24.68 9.83
CA LEU A 314 -23.35 -25.18 9.74
C LEU A 314 -23.99 -24.93 8.36
N ILE A 315 -23.40 -24.08 7.52
CA ILE A 315 -23.90 -23.77 6.19
C ILE A 315 -23.32 -24.75 5.17
N THR A 316 -22.00 -24.86 5.15
CA THR A 316 -21.27 -25.71 4.19
C THR A 316 -21.14 -27.15 4.63
N HIS A 317 -21.34 -27.39 5.93
CA HIS A 317 -20.92 -28.59 6.61
C HIS A 317 -19.42 -28.84 6.54
N TRP A 318 -18.55 -27.90 6.18
CA TRP A 318 -17.10 -28.12 6.22
C TRP A 318 -16.57 -28.07 7.66
N GLU A 319 -15.38 -28.62 7.86
CA GLU A 319 -14.68 -28.50 9.13
C GLU A 319 -13.65 -27.38 9.08
N TYR A 320 -13.42 -26.69 10.20
CA TYR A 320 -12.44 -25.61 10.25
C TYR A 320 -11.81 -25.42 11.62
N VAL A 321 -10.63 -24.80 11.63
CA VAL A 321 -9.96 -24.28 12.82
C VAL A 321 -9.75 -22.77 12.64
N PHE A 322 -9.96 -21.98 13.70
CA PHE A 322 -9.76 -20.53 13.64
C PHE A 322 -8.58 -20.07 14.49
N LEU A 323 -7.57 -19.49 13.84
CA LEU A 323 -6.39 -18.89 14.46
C LEU A 323 -6.67 -17.40 14.71
N LYS A 324 -7.33 -17.10 15.84
CA LYS A 324 -7.82 -15.75 16.15
C LYS A 324 -6.73 -14.67 16.09
N ASP A 325 -5.56 -14.93 16.64
CA ASP A 325 -4.47 -13.95 16.70
C ASP A 325 -3.89 -13.61 15.32
N GLN A 326 -4.06 -14.51 14.36
CA GLN A 326 -3.63 -14.37 12.97
C GLN A 326 -4.78 -14.02 12.02
N SER A 327 -6.02 -14.00 12.50
CA SER A 327 -7.22 -13.80 11.67
C SER A 327 -7.31 -14.78 10.49
N LEU A 328 -6.85 -16.02 10.71
CA LEU A 328 -6.90 -17.10 9.72
C LEU A 328 -7.95 -18.14 10.08
N ARG A 329 -8.71 -18.60 9.08
CA ARG A 329 -9.56 -19.78 9.17
C ARG A 329 -8.98 -20.87 8.28
N LEU A 330 -8.55 -21.97 8.89
CA LEU A 330 -8.03 -23.14 8.20
C LEU A 330 -9.20 -24.07 7.92
N ILE A 331 -9.52 -24.30 6.66
CA ILE A 331 -10.73 -24.99 6.22
C ILE A 331 -10.37 -26.35 5.64
N PHE A 332 -11.15 -27.34 6.05
CA PHE A 332 -11.11 -28.71 5.56
C PHE A 332 -12.48 -29.04 4.96
N LYS A 333 -12.51 -29.24 3.65
CA LYS A 333 -13.73 -29.56 2.90
C LYS A 333 -14.14 -31.00 3.21
N THR A 334 -15.07 -31.15 4.14
CA THR A 334 -15.61 -32.44 4.58
C THR A 334 -17.14 -32.41 4.65
N ASP A 335 -17.73 -33.58 4.80
CA ASP A 335 -19.15 -33.82 4.99
C ASP A 335 -19.35 -34.87 6.11
N SER A 336 -20.59 -35.33 6.28
CA SER A 336 -20.94 -36.32 7.31
C SER A 336 -20.26 -37.69 7.12
N SER A 337 -19.80 -38.03 5.92
CA SER A 337 -19.16 -39.31 5.59
C SER A 337 -17.66 -39.32 5.85
N ASN A 338 -16.98 -38.17 5.73
CA ASN A 338 -15.52 -38.06 5.80
C ASN A 338 -15.00 -37.07 6.85
N ARG A 339 -15.77 -36.83 7.92
CA ARG A 339 -15.35 -36.02 9.09
C ARG A 339 -13.96 -36.39 9.61
N ILE A 340 -13.20 -35.35 9.96
CA ILE A 340 -11.90 -35.42 10.62
C ILE A 340 -12.11 -35.45 12.14
N GLY A 341 -13.04 -34.66 12.68
CA GLY A 341 -13.29 -34.54 14.10
C GLY A 341 -14.28 -35.59 14.62
N ILE A 342 -14.16 -35.90 15.90
CA ILE A 342 -15.19 -36.58 16.69
C ILE A 342 -15.92 -35.51 17.49
N TYR A 343 -17.24 -35.47 17.39
CA TYR A 343 -18.08 -34.43 17.97
C TYR A 343 -19.01 -35.01 19.04
N GLY A 344 -19.29 -34.20 20.07
CA GLY A 344 -20.31 -34.49 21.05
C GLY A 344 -21.72 -34.18 20.53
N ASN A 345 -22.67 -34.09 21.46
CA ASN A 345 -24.06 -33.69 21.13
C ASN A 345 -24.19 -32.18 20.87
N ASP A 346 -23.23 -31.38 21.35
CA ASP A 346 -23.15 -29.95 21.11
C ASP A 346 -22.01 -29.65 20.14
N PHE A 347 -22.34 -29.19 18.94
CA PHE A 347 -21.36 -28.88 17.90
C PHE A 347 -20.61 -27.57 18.17
N GLU A 348 -21.14 -26.69 19.02
CA GLU A 348 -20.50 -25.42 19.36
C GLU A 348 -19.26 -25.62 20.23
N GLU A 349 -19.20 -26.69 21.02
CA GLU A 349 -18.05 -27.02 21.88
C GLU A 349 -16.78 -27.42 21.09
N GLY A 350 -16.92 -27.66 19.78
CA GLY A 350 -15.89 -28.18 18.90
C GLY A 350 -15.62 -29.67 19.09
N SER A 351 -14.63 -30.19 18.36
CA SER A 351 -14.25 -31.60 18.40
C SER A 351 -13.73 -32.01 19.79
N ILE A 352 -14.10 -33.21 20.25
CA ILE A 352 -13.54 -33.87 21.44
C ILE A 352 -12.35 -34.78 21.12
N GLY A 353 -12.05 -34.99 19.84
CA GLY A 353 -10.92 -35.77 19.35
C GLY A 353 -10.84 -35.80 17.83
N LEU A 354 -9.84 -36.48 17.29
CA LEU A 354 -9.65 -36.68 15.86
C LEU A 354 -9.93 -38.14 15.45
N LYS A 355 -10.59 -38.30 14.32
CA LYS A 355 -10.79 -39.56 13.58
C LYS A 355 -9.75 -39.73 12.48
N GLU A 356 -9.33 -38.64 11.84
CA GLU A 356 -8.26 -38.58 10.84
C GLU A 356 -7.23 -37.52 11.25
N GLU A 357 -5.95 -37.85 11.18
CA GLU A 357 -4.87 -36.97 11.65
C GLU A 357 -4.07 -36.35 10.50
N ASN A 358 -4.06 -36.98 9.33
CA ASN A 358 -3.19 -36.62 8.21
C ASN A 358 -3.93 -35.84 7.11
N LYS A 359 -5.17 -35.42 7.37
CA LYS A 359 -5.91 -34.58 6.42
C LYS A 359 -5.24 -33.20 6.36
N THR A 360 -4.87 -32.81 5.14
CA THR A 360 -4.29 -31.50 4.85
C THR A 360 -5.36 -30.42 4.76
N ILE A 361 -4.97 -29.18 4.99
CA ILE A 361 -5.84 -28.01 4.80
C ILE A 361 -6.26 -27.93 3.34
N ASP A 362 -7.55 -27.73 3.07
CA ASP A 362 -8.04 -27.53 1.71
C ASP A 362 -8.00 -26.05 1.31
N LEU A 363 -8.34 -25.13 2.23
CA LEU A 363 -8.27 -23.68 2.02
C LEU A 363 -7.76 -22.95 3.28
N ILE A 364 -6.99 -21.88 3.11
CA ILE A 364 -6.71 -20.92 4.19
C ILE A 364 -7.45 -19.62 3.87
N GLN A 365 -8.46 -19.28 4.67
CA GLN A 365 -9.17 -18.01 4.54
C GLN A 365 -8.50 -16.95 5.42
N VAL A 366 -8.09 -15.84 4.81
CA VAL A 366 -7.60 -14.64 5.49
C VAL A 366 -8.76 -13.67 5.61
N VAL A 367 -9.08 -13.27 6.85
CA VAL A 367 -10.21 -12.39 7.16
C VAL A 367 -9.67 -11.05 7.69
N GLY A 368 -10.25 -9.94 7.23
CA GLY A 368 -9.90 -8.61 7.73
C GLY A 368 -10.11 -8.49 9.24
N LYS A 369 -9.16 -7.87 9.94
CA LYS A 369 -9.28 -7.58 11.39
C LYS A 369 -10.47 -6.62 11.61
N GLY A 370 -11.60 -7.15 12.08
CA GLY A 370 -12.81 -6.37 12.42
C GLY A 370 -14.09 -6.77 11.69
N SER A 371 -14.07 -7.84 10.89
CA SER A 371 -15.21 -8.31 10.09
C SER A 371 -16.13 -9.34 10.77
N ASN A 372 -16.01 -9.55 12.08
CA ASN A 372 -16.83 -10.52 12.83
C ASN A 372 -18.10 -9.92 13.42
#